data_AF-K1Y275-F1
#
_entry.id   AF-K1Y275-F1
#
_cell.length_a   1.000
_cell.length_b   1.000
_cell.length_c   1.000
_cell.angle_alpha   90.00
_cell.angle_beta   90.00
_cell.angle_gamma   90.00
#
_symmetry.space_group_name_H-M   'P 1'
#
loop_
_entity.id
_entity.type
_entity.pdbx_description
1 polymer ?
#
loop_
_entity_poly.entity_id
_entity_poly.type
_entity_poly.pdbx_seq_one_letter_code
_entity_poly.pdbx_strand_id
1 'polypeptide(L)'
;MAVQNVIGDSFRGATWVSIHNGGGVGWGEVINGGFGMVIDGSEDADRRIREMLHWDVNNGISRRAWARNSGAIFAIKREMERTPLLKVTLPNIADDILIRDTADHFFNRKS
;
A
#
# COMPACT_ATOMS: atom_id res chain seq x y z
N MET A 1 -2.95 -6.38 0.73
CA MET A 1 -2.76 -5.08 1.43
C MET A 1 -3.12 -5.21 2.90
N ALA A 2 -4.39 -5.48 3.27
CA ALA A 2 -4.83 -5.48 4.67
C ALA A 2 -4.02 -6.41 5.61
N VAL A 3 -3.83 -7.69 5.24
CA VAL A 3 -3.05 -8.64 6.05
C VAL A 3 -1.61 -8.17 6.29
N GLN A 4 -0.93 -7.75 5.22
CA GLN A 4 0.43 -7.22 5.28
C GLN A 4 0.51 -6.01 6.20
N ASN A 5 -0.48 -5.11 6.14
CA ASN A 5 -0.52 -3.90 6.96
C ASN A 5 -0.50 -4.23 8.45
N VAL A 6 -1.47 -5.03 8.90
CA VAL A 6 -1.63 -5.46 10.30
C VAL A 6 -0.38 -6.15 10.83
N ILE A 7 0.23 -7.04 10.03
CA ILE A 7 1.49 -7.70 10.39
C ILE A 7 2.62 -6.67 10.53
N GLY A 8 2.76 -5.75 9.59
CA GLY A 8 3.83 -4.77 9.68
C GLY A 8 3.65 -3.79 10.85
N ASP A 9 2.41 -3.42 11.18
CA ASP A 9 2.07 -2.59 12.35
C ASP A 9 2.43 -3.28 13.67
N SER A 10 2.16 -4.59 13.77
CA SER A 10 2.38 -5.36 15.01
C SER A 10 3.85 -5.43 15.43
N PHE A 11 4.77 -5.32 14.48
CA PHE A 11 6.22 -5.31 14.75
C PHE A 11 6.83 -3.91 14.74
N ARG A 12 6.04 -2.84 14.53
CA ARG A 12 6.52 -1.45 14.42
C ARG A 12 6.01 -0.52 15.50
N GLY A 13 5.31 -1.05 16.50
CA GLY A 13 5.04 -0.32 17.74
C GLY A 13 3.57 -0.05 18.05
N ALA A 14 2.64 -0.56 17.25
CA ALA A 14 1.23 -0.59 17.64
C ALA A 14 1.07 -1.23 19.04
N THR A 15 0.20 -0.66 19.88
CA THR A 15 -0.11 -1.24 21.20
C THR A 15 -0.98 -2.49 21.03
N TRP A 16 -1.89 -2.47 20.07
CA TRP A 16 -2.60 -3.65 19.59
C TRP A 16 -2.93 -3.49 18.11
N VAL A 17 -3.20 -4.61 17.46
CA VAL A 17 -3.65 -4.67 16.07
C VAL A 17 -4.89 -5.55 15.94
N SER A 18 -5.67 -5.35 14.90
CA SER A 18 -6.85 -6.15 14.62
C SER A 18 -7.03 -6.43 13.13
N ILE A 19 -7.59 -7.59 12.80
CA ILE A 19 -7.97 -7.97 11.44
C ILE A 19 -9.39 -8.53 11.44
N HIS A 20 -10.26 -7.94 10.62
CA HIS A 20 -11.68 -8.22 10.60
C HIS A 20 -12.11 -8.70 9.19
N ASN A 21 -13.20 -9.45 9.15
CA ASN A 21 -13.89 -9.86 7.93
C ASN A 21 -15.23 -9.12 7.82
N GLY A 22 -15.37 -8.29 6.80
CA GLY A 22 -16.63 -7.65 6.44
C GLY A 22 -16.90 -6.28 7.06
N GLY A 23 -15.89 -5.58 7.57
CA GLY A 23 -16.07 -4.24 8.12
C GLY A 23 -16.68 -3.27 7.10
N GLY A 24 -17.78 -2.61 7.48
CA GLY A 24 -18.48 -1.62 6.67
C GLY A 24 -19.49 -2.19 5.66
N VAL A 25 -19.12 -3.24 4.91
CA VAL A 25 -19.95 -3.74 3.79
C VAL A 25 -20.56 -5.13 3.98
N GLY A 26 -20.23 -5.84 5.06
CA GLY A 26 -20.79 -7.15 5.37
C GLY A 26 -19.83 -8.33 5.17
N TRP A 27 -20.15 -9.44 5.82
CA TRP A 27 -19.30 -10.63 5.92
C TRP A 27 -18.93 -11.20 4.54
N GLY A 28 -17.64 -11.44 4.31
CA GLY A 28 -17.12 -12.06 3.09
C GLY A 28 -16.71 -11.08 1.98
N GLU A 29 -17.16 -9.82 2.04
CA GLU A 29 -16.93 -8.85 0.97
C GLU A 29 -15.58 -8.12 1.09
N VAL A 30 -15.07 -7.92 2.31
CA VAL A 30 -13.81 -7.22 2.55
C VAL A 30 -13.00 -7.84 3.68
N ILE A 31 -11.68 -7.69 3.58
CA ILE A 31 -10.75 -7.89 4.69
C ILE A 31 -10.19 -6.53 5.05
N ASN A 32 -10.43 -6.08 6.28
CA ASN A 32 -9.99 -4.79 6.79
C ASN A 32 -9.21 -4.97 8.09
N GLY A 33 -8.19 -4.14 8.29
CA GLY A 33 -7.34 -4.16 9.48
C GLY A 33 -7.29 -2.80 10.14
N GLY A 34 -6.82 -2.77 11.39
CA GLY A 34 -6.59 -1.54 12.12
C GLY A 34 -5.58 -1.74 13.24
N PHE A 35 -5.20 -0.65 13.88
CA PHE A 35 -4.31 -0.63 15.03
C PHE A 35 -4.87 0.31 16.10
N GLY A 36 -4.40 0.13 17.33
CA GLY A 36 -4.45 1.16 18.36
C GLY A 36 -3.06 1.40 18.94
N MET A 37 -2.77 2.66 19.25
CA MET A 37 -1.47 3.08 19.74
C MET A 37 -1.67 4.04 20.91
N VAL A 38 -1.12 3.68 22.06
CA VAL A 38 -1.06 4.54 23.25
C VAL A 38 0.10 5.51 23.07
N ILE A 39 -0.21 6.79 23.25
CA ILE A 39 0.77 7.89 23.23
C ILE A 39 0.79 8.47 24.64
N ASP A 40 1.72 7.99 25.46
CA ASP A 40 1.85 8.37 26.87
C ASP A 40 2.88 9.49 27.12
N GLY A 41 3.51 10.00 26.06
CA GLY A 41 4.54 11.03 26.12
C GLY A 41 5.95 10.51 26.37
N SER A 42 6.15 9.19 26.48
CA SER A 42 7.48 8.59 26.58
C SER A 42 8.27 8.67 25.27
N GLU A 43 9.60 8.63 25.38
CA GLU A 43 10.48 8.49 24.20
C GLU A 43 10.21 7.20 23.42
N ASP A 44 9.79 6.13 24.11
CA ASP A 44 9.42 4.87 23.47
C ASP A 44 8.17 5.02 22.60
N ALA A 45 7.16 5.77 23.08
CA ALA A 45 5.97 6.07 22.30
C ALA A 45 6.30 6.94 21.07
N ASP A 46 7.18 7.94 21.20
CA ASP A 46 7.65 8.76 20.06
C ASP A 46 8.37 7.92 19.00
N ARG A 47 9.23 6.99 19.42
CA ARG A 47 9.90 6.06 18.49
C ARG A 47 8.89 5.15 17.80
N ARG A 48 7.97 4.53 18.54
CA ARG A 48 6.95 3.61 18.00
C ARG A 48 6.02 4.28 17.00
N ILE A 49 5.54 5.49 17.29
CA ILE A 49 4.61 6.18 16.39
C ILE A 49 5.25 6.52 15.04
N ARG A 50 6.53 6.92 15.05
CA ARG A 50 7.27 7.21 13.81
C ARG A 50 7.41 5.96 12.94
N GLU A 51 7.81 4.83 13.52
CA GLU A 51 8.00 3.57 12.81
C GLU A 51 6.68 2.98 12.29
N MET A 52 5.65 2.96 13.13
CA MET A 52 4.35 2.39 12.78
C MET A 52 3.65 3.22 11.70
N LEU A 53 3.51 4.54 11.87
CA LEU A 53 2.85 5.39 10.87
C LEU A 53 3.61 5.43 9.55
N HIS A 54 4.94 5.35 9.59
CA HIS A 54 5.73 5.25 8.37
C HIS A 54 5.37 3.99 7.55
N TRP A 55 5.12 2.85 8.21
CA TRP A 55 4.68 1.63 7.53
C TRP A 55 3.20 1.67 7.13
N ASP A 56 2.29 1.94 8.08
CA ASP A 56 0.83 1.89 7.88
C ASP A 56 0.40 2.72 6.66
N VAL A 57 0.98 3.91 6.52
CA VAL A 57 0.69 4.81 5.40
C VAL A 57 1.39 4.36 4.11
N ASN A 58 2.72 4.17 4.15
CA ASN A 58 3.47 3.93 2.92
C ASN A 58 3.15 2.59 2.28
N ASN A 59 2.85 1.54 3.05
CA ASN A 59 2.38 0.26 2.49
C ASN A 59 1.14 0.46 1.60
N GLY A 60 0.17 1.25 2.08
CA GLY A 60 -1.03 1.60 1.32
C GLY A 60 -0.73 2.43 0.06
N ILE A 61 0.13 3.45 0.18
CA ILE A 61 0.54 4.28 -0.96
C ILE A 61 1.29 3.43 -2.00
N SER A 62 2.28 2.63 -1.59
CA SER A 62 3.04 1.75 -2.49
C SER A 62 2.14 0.78 -3.24
N ARG A 63 1.18 0.15 -2.55
CA ARG A 63 0.22 -0.76 -3.21
C ARG A 63 -0.63 -0.02 -4.24
N ARG A 64 -1.13 1.18 -3.91
CA ARG A 64 -1.94 1.99 -4.83
C ARG A 64 -1.12 2.50 -6.01
N ALA A 65 0.14 2.86 -5.76
CA ALA A 65 1.09 3.26 -6.79
C ALA A 65 1.33 2.10 -7.76
N TRP A 66 1.58 0.89 -7.25
CA TRP A 66 1.70 -0.32 -8.07
C TRP A 66 0.42 -0.62 -8.86
N ALA A 67 -0.75 -0.34 -8.30
CA ALA A 67 -2.03 -0.40 -8.99
C ALA A 67 -2.27 0.76 -9.99
N ARG A 68 -1.23 1.54 -10.31
CA ARG A 68 -1.20 2.61 -11.31
C ARG A 68 -2.02 3.86 -10.94
N ASN A 69 -2.26 4.09 -9.65
CA ASN A 69 -2.86 5.35 -9.21
C ASN A 69 -1.83 6.50 -9.29
N SER A 70 -2.11 7.52 -10.09
CA SER A 70 -1.19 8.65 -10.36
C SER A 70 -0.82 9.43 -9.10
N GLY A 71 -1.81 9.73 -8.24
CA GLY A 71 -1.58 10.42 -6.97
C GLY A 71 -0.67 9.61 -6.02
N ALA A 72 -0.85 8.29 -5.96
CA ALA A 72 0.00 7.42 -5.16
C ALA A 72 1.41 7.27 -5.74
N ILE A 73 1.57 7.20 -7.07
CA ILE A 73 2.90 7.21 -7.72
C ILE A 73 3.65 8.50 -7.39
N PHE A 74 2.97 9.64 -7.46
CA PHE A 74 3.55 10.93 -7.08
C PHE A 74 3.98 10.94 -5.60
N ALA A 75 3.06 10.56 -4.70
CA ALA A 75 3.33 10.56 -3.26
C ALA A 75 4.49 9.64 -2.88
N ILE A 76 4.53 8.42 -3.43
CA ILE A 76 5.58 7.45 -3.05
C ILE A 76 6.95 7.82 -3.61
N LYS A 77 7.03 8.45 -4.79
CA LYS A 77 8.29 8.97 -5.32
C LYS A 77 8.88 10.02 -4.38
N ARG A 78 8.05 10.97 -3.95
CA ARG A 78 8.45 12.00 -2.98
C ARG A 78 8.86 11.40 -1.64
N GLU A 79 8.19 10.34 -1.19
CA GLU A 79 8.59 9.66 0.04
C GLU A 79 9.94 8.95 -0.10
N MET A 80 10.20 8.27 -1.22
CA MET A 80 11.50 7.61 -1.46
C MET A 80 12.67 8.60 -1.59
N GLU A 81 12.39 9.85 -1.99
CA GLU A 81 13.36 10.96 -1.97
C GLU A 81 13.63 11.43 -0.53
N ARG A 82 12.58 11.56 0.29
CA ARG A 82 12.68 11.98 1.70
C ARG A 82 13.31 10.92 2.60
N THR A 83 13.03 9.65 2.32
CA THR A 83 13.39 8.49 3.14
C THR A 83 14.18 7.50 2.28
N PRO A 84 15.52 7.67 2.14
CA PRO A 84 16.33 6.96 1.15
C PRO A 84 16.32 5.43 1.28
N LEU A 85 16.04 4.90 2.48
CA LEU A 85 15.94 3.45 2.73
C LEU A 85 14.59 2.86 2.30
N LEU A 86 13.56 3.69 2.10
CA LEU A 86 12.31 3.23 1.50
C LEU A 86 12.56 3.06 -0.01
N LYS A 87 12.56 1.82 -0.47
CA LYS A 87 12.66 1.47 -1.89
C LYS A 87 11.48 0.60 -2.26
N VAL A 88 10.65 1.09 -3.18
CA VAL A 88 9.47 0.37 -3.64
C VAL A 88 9.47 0.24 -5.16
N THR A 89 8.87 -0.83 -5.66
CA THR A 89 8.73 -1.05 -7.09
C THR A 89 7.68 -0.11 -7.66
N LEU A 90 8.06 0.69 -8.65
CA LEU A 90 7.13 1.51 -9.42
C LEU A 90 6.62 0.74 -10.64
N PRO A 91 5.33 0.87 -11.01
CA PRO A 91 4.85 0.23 -12.22
C PRO A 91 5.43 0.91 -13.47
N ASN A 92 5.76 0.11 -14.47
CA ASN A 92 5.96 0.62 -15.82
C ASN A 92 4.59 0.70 -16.51
N ILE A 93 4.22 1.88 -17.00
CA ILE A 93 2.96 2.07 -17.71
C ILE A 93 3.19 1.71 -19.18
N ALA A 94 2.48 0.69 -19.65
CA ALA A 94 2.53 0.29 -21.04
C ALA A 94 1.79 1.30 -21.93
N ASP A 95 2.23 1.39 -23.19
CA ASP A 95 1.58 2.22 -24.20
C ASP A 95 0.30 1.53 -24.70
N ASP A 96 -0.83 2.22 -24.58
CA ASP A 96 -2.15 1.71 -24.98
C ASP A 96 -2.26 1.47 -26.49
N ILE A 97 -1.54 2.24 -27.31
CA ILE A 97 -1.48 2.03 -28.77
C ILE A 97 -0.75 0.71 -29.03
N LEU A 98 0.41 0.52 -28.41
CA LEU A 98 1.18 -0.71 -28.58
C LEU A 98 0.39 -1.95 -28.12
N ILE A 99 -0.34 -1.84 -27.00
CA ILE A 99 -1.21 -2.92 -26.52
C ILE A 99 -2.30 -3.22 -27.55
N ARG A 100 -2.96 -2.18 -28.07
CA ARG A 100 -4.05 -2.33 -29.05
C ARG A 100 -3.56 -2.95 -30.35
N ASP A 101 -2.47 -2.42 -30.91
CA ASP A 101 -1.89 -2.91 -32.16
C ASP A 101 -1.46 -4.38 -32.02
N THR A 102 -0.90 -4.74 -30.87
CA THR A 102 -0.55 -6.13 -30.57
C THR A 102 -1.79 -7.01 -30.46
N ALA A 103 -2.81 -6.58 -29.74
CA ALA A 103 -4.06 -7.33 -29.61
C ALA A 103 -4.75 -7.52 -30.98
N ASP A 104 -4.84 -6.47 -31.79
CA ASP A 104 -5.41 -6.53 -33.13
C ASP A 104 -4.61 -7.47 -34.03
N HIS A 105 -3.28 -7.43 -33.97
CA HIS A 105 -2.43 -8.35 -34.71
C HIS A 105 -2.67 -9.83 -34.36
N PHE A 106 -2.86 -10.14 -33.07
CA PHE A 106 -3.06 -11.51 -32.60
C PHE A 106 -4.50 -12.01 -32.78
N PHE A 107 -5.50 -11.18 -32.53
CA PHE A 107 -6.91 -11.60 -32.51
C PHE A 107 -7.67 -11.33 -33.81
N ASN A 108 -7.25 -10.36 -34.63
CA ASN A 108 -7.96 -10.00 -35.88
C ASN A 108 -7.30 -10.55 -37.15
N ARG A 109 -6.22 -11.33 -37.05
CA ARG A 109 -5.77 -12.17 -38.17
C ARG A 109 -6.80 -13.28 -38.41
N LYS A 110 -7.74 -13.03 -39.33
CA LYS A 110 -8.51 -14.10 -39.99
C LYS A 110 -7.52 -15.06 -40.65
N SER A 111 -7.74 -16.37 -40.47
CA SER A 111 -7.06 -17.44 -41.19
C SER A 111 -7.11 -17.23 -42.70
#